data_AF-A0A8S2Z167-F1
#
_entry.id   AF-A0A8S2Z167-F1
#
_cell.length_a   1.000
_cell.length_b   1.000
_cell.length_c   1.000
_cell.angle_alpha   90.00
_cell.angle_beta   90.00
_cell.angle_gamma   90.00
#
_symmetry.space_group_name_H-M   'P 1'
#
loop_
_entity.id
_entity.type
_entity.pdbx_description
1 polymer ?
#
loop_
_entity_poly.entity_id
_entity_poly.type
_entity_poly.pdbx_seq_one_letter_code
_entity_poly.pdbx_strand_id
1 'polypeptide(L)'
;AICSEFFFIDIQAKQPNSWCGKCSICSQDVADKYGTTFNFARHMKTKHTTQYEEWLAKKNANTDTKQRNLHDMIRQKASKYSSNDPRQVKLTESMLKDLIIECGLPLSLVDQNSFKNFMQTVDPMFSLLSRPLHF
;
A
#
# COMPACT_ATOMS: atom_id res chain seq x y z
N ALA A 1 0.68 -4.57 -13.25
CA ALA A 1 1.12 -3.99 -14.53
C ALA A 1 1.44 -5.12 -15.51
N ILE A 2 0.65 -5.21 -16.58
CA ILE A 2 0.71 -6.28 -17.58
C ILE A 2 1.57 -5.80 -18.76
N CYS A 3 2.33 -6.71 -19.39
CA CYS A 3 3.26 -6.42 -20.51
C CYS A 3 2.59 -5.66 -21.67
N SER A 4 1.27 -5.81 -21.86
CA SER A 4 0.50 -5.15 -22.92
C SER A 4 0.51 -3.63 -22.83
N GLU A 5 0.47 -3.04 -21.62
CA GLU A 5 0.40 -1.58 -21.43
C GLU A 5 1.70 -0.86 -21.77
N PHE A 6 2.83 -1.58 -21.81
CA PHE A 6 4.15 -0.99 -21.97
C PHE A 6 4.65 -0.99 -23.42
N PHE A 7 4.22 -1.96 -24.22
CA PHE A 7 4.75 -2.20 -25.57
C PHE A 7 3.74 -2.03 -26.69
N PHE A 8 2.44 -1.92 -26.38
CA PHE A 8 1.39 -1.78 -27.38
C PHE A 8 0.71 -0.42 -27.28
N ILE A 9 0.58 0.23 -28.43
CA ILE A 9 -0.13 1.50 -28.62
C ILE A 9 -1.44 1.27 -29.36
N ASP A 10 -2.31 2.28 -29.37
CA ASP A 10 -3.61 2.26 -30.06
C ASP A 10 -4.46 1.03 -29.69
N ILE A 11 -4.48 0.67 -28.41
CA ILE A 11 -5.24 -0.49 -27.93
C ILE A 11 -6.74 -0.19 -28.04
N GLN A 12 -7.44 -0.99 -28.84
CA GLN A 12 -8.87 -0.80 -29.13
C GLN A 12 -9.63 -2.13 -28.99
N ALA A 13 -10.86 -2.05 -28.48
CA ALA A 13 -11.77 -3.18 -28.45
C ALA A 13 -12.33 -3.44 -29.87
N LYS A 14 -12.25 -4.70 -30.32
CA LYS A 14 -12.89 -5.20 -31.54
C LYS A 14 -14.07 -6.09 -31.14
N GLN A 15 -15.24 -5.81 -31.70
CA GLN A 15 -16.40 -6.67 -31.50
C GLN A 15 -16.17 -8.04 -32.18
N PRO A 16 -16.71 -9.15 -31.63
CA PRO A 16 -17.61 -9.23 -30.47
C PRO A 16 -16.93 -9.46 -29.10
N ASN A 17 -15.66 -9.88 -29.04
CA ASN A 17 -14.97 -10.15 -27.76
C ASN A 17 -13.44 -10.17 -27.88
N SER A 18 -12.87 -9.27 -28.69
CA SER A 18 -11.43 -9.18 -28.90
C SER A 18 -10.95 -7.75 -28.67
N TRP A 19 -9.65 -7.60 -28.52
CA TRP A 19 -8.98 -6.31 -28.49
C TRP A 19 -7.70 -6.43 -29.29
N CYS A 20 -7.31 -5.35 -29.94
CA CYS A 20 -6.07 -5.29 -30.69
C CYS A 20 -5.25 -4.09 -30.26
N GLY A 21 -3.93 -4.22 -30.32
CA GLY A 21 -3.00 -3.13 -30.16
C GLY A 21 -1.87 -3.26 -31.16
N LYS A 22 -1.27 -2.13 -31.51
CA LYS A 22 -0.13 -2.08 -32.41
C LYS A 22 1.16 -2.16 -31.61
N CYS A 23 2.06 -3.06 -31.97
CA CYS A 23 3.36 -3.15 -31.32
C CYS A 23 4.19 -1.89 -31.61
N SER A 24 4.70 -1.23 -30.57
CA SER A 24 5.54 -0.03 -30.72
C SER A 24 6.92 -0.29 -31.33
N ILE A 25 7.39 -1.55 -31.37
CA ILE A 25 8.73 -1.91 -31.87
C ILE A 25 8.68 -2.32 -33.35
N CYS A 26 7.74 -3.20 -33.73
CA CYS A 26 7.62 -3.69 -35.10
C CYS A 26 6.39 -3.18 -35.86
N SER A 27 5.55 -2.35 -35.23
CA SER A 27 4.29 -1.84 -35.81
C SER A 27 3.27 -2.91 -36.23
N GLN A 28 3.46 -4.17 -35.81
CA GLN A 28 2.52 -5.25 -36.11
C GLN A 28 1.27 -5.15 -35.23
N ASP A 29 0.09 -5.30 -35.85
CA ASP A 29 -1.17 -5.41 -35.12
C ASP A 29 -1.31 -6.79 -34.49
N VAL A 30 -1.48 -6.81 -33.16
CA VAL A 30 -1.69 -8.04 -32.38
C VAL A 30 -3.06 -7.99 -31.77
N ALA A 31 -3.85 -9.04 -32.01
CA ALA A 31 -5.16 -9.21 -31.41
C ALA A 31 -5.15 -10.31 -30.34
N ASP A 32 -5.91 -10.10 -29.28
CA ASP A 32 -6.13 -11.08 -28.22
C ASP A 32 -7.63 -11.12 -27.87
N LYS A 33 -8.03 -12.12 -27.09
CA LYS A 33 -9.37 -12.15 -26.52
C LYS A 33 -9.47 -11.07 -25.44
N TYR A 34 -10.63 -10.43 -25.35
CA TYR A 34 -10.86 -9.39 -24.34
C TYR A 34 -10.61 -9.95 -22.94
N GLY A 35 -9.85 -9.21 -22.13
CA GLY A 35 -9.46 -9.62 -20.77
C GLY A 35 -8.24 -10.54 -20.69
N THR A 36 -7.65 -10.99 -21.81
CA THR A 36 -6.40 -11.77 -21.83
C THR A 36 -5.28 -11.05 -22.56
N THR A 37 -4.04 -11.26 -22.10
CA THR A 37 -2.84 -10.67 -22.71
C THR A 37 -1.81 -11.71 -23.18
N PHE A 38 -2.27 -12.92 -23.42
CA PHE A 38 -1.42 -14.05 -23.79
C PHE A 38 -0.74 -13.83 -25.14
N ASN A 39 -1.48 -13.36 -26.15
CA ASN A 39 -0.95 -13.11 -27.49
C ASN A 39 0.02 -11.94 -27.50
N PHE A 40 -0.26 -10.87 -26.73
CA PHE A 40 0.67 -9.76 -26.54
C PHE A 40 1.98 -10.21 -25.89
N ALA A 41 1.89 -11.00 -24.81
CA ALA A 41 3.07 -11.55 -24.14
C ALA A 41 3.85 -12.52 -25.03
N ARG A 42 3.16 -13.39 -25.79
CA ARG A 42 3.76 -14.31 -26.75
C ARG A 42 4.47 -13.56 -27.88
N HIS A 43 3.86 -12.52 -28.42
CA HIS A 43 4.46 -11.66 -29.43
C HIS A 43 5.79 -11.08 -28.92
N MET A 44 5.78 -10.48 -27.73
CA MET A 44 7.01 -9.94 -27.12
C MET A 44 8.09 -11.02 -26.92
N LYS A 45 7.73 -12.19 -26.37
CA LYS A 45 8.69 -13.29 -26.14
C LYS A 45 9.32 -13.84 -27.41
N THR A 46 8.60 -13.84 -28.52
CA THR A 46 9.03 -14.51 -29.78
C THR A 46 9.63 -13.56 -30.80
N LYS A 47 9.15 -12.31 -30.87
CA LYS A 47 9.60 -11.30 -31.86
C LYS A 47 10.54 -10.28 -31.26
N HIS A 48 10.44 -10.03 -29.95
CA HIS A 48 11.15 -8.98 -29.23
C HIS A 48 11.78 -9.52 -27.95
N THR A 49 12.47 -10.67 -28.06
CA THR A 49 13.04 -11.40 -26.93
C THR A 49 13.98 -10.52 -26.12
N THR A 50 14.88 -9.79 -26.79
CA THR A 50 15.83 -8.87 -26.14
C THR A 50 15.12 -7.79 -25.33
N GLN A 51 14.13 -7.11 -25.91
CA GLN A 51 13.37 -6.05 -25.21
C GLN A 51 12.53 -6.62 -24.07
N TYR A 52 12.00 -7.84 -24.24
CA TYR A 52 11.26 -8.55 -23.21
C TYR A 52 12.16 -8.97 -22.03
N GLU A 53 13.37 -9.44 -22.30
CA GLU A 53 14.38 -9.79 -21.29
C GLU A 53 14.89 -8.55 -20.55
N GLU A 54 15.18 -7.46 -21.25
CA GLU A 54 15.55 -6.18 -20.63
C GLU A 54 14.43 -5.65 -19.73
N TRP A 55 13.18 -5.76 -20.17
CA TRP A 55 12.02 -5.39 -19.35
C TRP A 55 11.86 -6.29 -18.14
N LEU A 56 12.09 -7.60 -18.27
CA LEU A 56 12.09 -8.53 -17.13
C LEU A 56 13.22 -8.20 -16.15
N ALA A 57 14.42 -7.91 -16.63
CA ALA A 57 15.55 -7.51 -15.79
C ALA A 57 15.25 -6.21 -15.04
N LYS A 58 14.68 -5.20 -15.74
CA LYS A 58 14.25 -3.94 -15.12
C LYS A 58 13.08 -4.13 -14.15
N LYS A 59 12.13 -5.01 -14.46
CA LYS A 59 11.01 -5.36 -13.56
C LYS A 59 11.53 -6.05 -12.30
N ASN A 60 12.46 -6.99 -12.44
CA ASN A 60 13.07 -7.69 -11.31
C ASN A 60 14.01 -6.79 -10.49
N ALA A 61 14.65 -5.80 -11.13
CA ALA A 61 15.41 -4.76 -10.44
C ALA A 61 14.50 -3.75 -9.73
N ASN A 62 13.32 -3.45 -10.28
CA ASN A 62 12.32 -2.54 -9.71
C ASN A 62 11.36 -3.24 -8.72
N THR A 63 11.40 -4.58 -8.61
CA THR A 63 10.85 -5.31 -7.45
C THR A 63 11.69 -5.13 -6.18
N ASP A 64 12.67 -4.22 -6.19
CA ASP A 64 13.20 -3.58 -4.98
C ASP A 64 12.20 -2.57 -4.35
N THR A 65 10.89 -2.79 -4.51
CA THR A 65 10.05 -2.92 -3.32
C THR A 65 10.58 -4.08 -2.47
N LYS A 66 11.74 -3.85 -1.84
CA LYS A 66 12.28 -4.66 -0.76
C LYS A 66 11.12 -5.15 0.07
N GLN A 67 10.92 -6.47 0.11
CA GLN A 67 10.23 -7.06 1.25
C GLN A 67 10.96 -6.50 2.48
N ARG A 68 10.30 -5.59 3.19
CA ARG A 68 10.89 -4.91 4.34
C ARG A 68 11.45 -5.98 5.26
N ASN A 69 12.68 -5.79 5.74
CA ASN A 69 13.31 -6.76 6.62
C ASN A 69 12.42 -6.96 7.85
N LEU A 70 12.38 -8.16 8.44
CA LEU A 70 11.55 -8.42 9.64
C LEU A 70 11.83 -7.36 10.72
N HIS A 71 13.09 -6.92 10.81
CA HIS A 71 13.53 -5.86 11.70
C HIS A 71 12.94 -4.46 11.41
N ASP A 72 12.61 -4.15 10.15
CA ASP A 72 11.97 -2.90 9.72
C ASP A 72 10.44 -2.96 9.86
N MET A 73 9.83 -4.14 9.69
CA MET A 73 8.43 -4.37 10.05
C MET A 73 8.22 -4.31 11.56
N ILE A 74 9.13 -4.87 12.35
CA ILE A 74 9.13 -4.76 13.83
C ILE A 74 9.33 -3.30 14.26
N ARG A 75 10.18 -2.53 13.57
CA ARG A 75 10.38 -1.09 13.86
C ARG A 75 9.15 -0.24 13.52
N GLN A 76 8.44 -0.53 12.42
CA GLN A 76 7.18 0.16 12.08
C GLN A 76 6.00 -0.28 12.95
N LYS A 77 6.03 -1.54 13.41
CA LYS A 77 5.15 -2.07 14.42
C LYS A 77 5.81 -1.88 15.79
N ALA A 78 6.18 -0.64 16.12
CA ALA A 78 6.36 -0.27 17.52
C ALA A 78 5.07 -0.74 18.22
N SER A 79 5.21 -1.79 19.03
CA SER A 79 4.12 -2.55 19.63
C SER A 79 3.03 -1.61 20.11
N LYS A 80 1.90 -1.52 19.42
CA LYS A 80 0.73 -0.96 20.11
C LYS A 80 0.39 -1.96 21.20
N TYR A 81 0.09 -1.46 22.39
CA TYR A 81 -0.48 -2.31 23.41
C TYR A 81 -1.71 -3.04 22.84
N SER A 82 -1.88 -4.29 23.26
CA SER A 82 -3.15 -4.99 23.02
C SER A 82 -4.25 -4.23 23.75
N SER A 83 -5.47 -4.23 23.23
CA SER A 83 -6.60 -3.48 23.82
C SER A 83 -6.88 -3.81 25.29
N ASN A 84 -6.38 -4.95 25.80
CA ASN A 84 -6.48 -5.39 27.20
C ASN A 84 -5.15 -5.35 27.96
N ASP A 85 -4.13 -4.64 27.47
CA ASP A 85 -2.87 -4.51 28.20
C ASP A 85 -3.09 -3.70 29.50
N PRO A 86 -2.71 -4.23 30.68
CA PRO A 86 -2.90 -3.54 31.94
C PRO A 86 -2.25 -2.15 32.00
N ARG A 87 -1.15 -1.91 31.27
CA ARG A 87 -0.51 -0.59 31.20
C ARG A 87 -1.33 0.39 30.38
N GLN A 88 -1.90 -0.04 29.26
CA GLN A 88 -2.77 0.80 28.45
C GLN A 88 -4.04 1.20 29.21
N VAL A 89 -4.66 0.25 29.93
CA VAL A 89 -5.84 0.52 30.77
C VAL A 89 -5.47 1.54 31.86
N LYS A 90 -4.43 1.27 32.64
CA LYS A 90 -4.02 2.14 33.75
C LYS A 90 -3.64 3.56 33.30
N LEU A 91 -2.93 3.68 32.18
CA LEU A 91 -2.54 4.98 31.62
C LEU A 91 -3.76 5.75 31.10
N THR A 92 -4.71 5.07 30.44
CA THR A 92 -5.98 5.68 30.00
C THR A 92 -6.80 6.16 31.20
N GLU A 93 -6.93 5.34 32.24
CA GLU A 93 -7.67 5.70 33.46
C GLU A 93 -7.05 6.91 34.18
N SER A 94 -5.73 6.93 34.36
CA SER A 94 -5.04 8.07 34.98
C SER A 94 -5.18 9.33 34.14
N MET A 95 -5.10 9.23 32.80
CA MET A 95 -5.34 10.39 31.94
C MET A 95 -6.75 10.95 32.08
N LEU A 96 -7.77 10.09 32.09
CA LEU A 96 -9.16 10.52 32.27
C LEU A 96 -9.38 11.12 33.66
N LYS A 97 -8.89 10.46 34.71
CA LYS A 97 -9.09 10.90 36.08
C LYS A 97 -8.30 12.17 36.38
N ASP A 98 -7.00 12.15 36.19
CA ASP A 98 -6.10 13.17 36.74
C ASP A 98 -5.99 14.39 35.81
N LEU A 99 -6.05 14.22 34.49
CA LEU A 99 -5.97 15.34 33.55
C LEU A 99 -7.36 15.88 33.15
N ILE A 100 -8.31 15.02 32.79
CA ILE A 100 -9.61 15.51 32.31
C ILE A 100 -10.51 15.93 33.48
N ILE A 101 -10.66 15.08 34.50
CA ILE A 101 -11.57 15.35 35.62
C ILE A 101 -10.91 16.30 36.64
N GLU A 102 -9.80 15.92 37.25
CA GLU A 102 -9.21 16.70 38.37
C GLU A 102 -8.60 18.04 37.90
N CYS A 103 -7.89 18.04 36.77
CA CYS A 103 -7.37 19.29 36.19
C CYS A 103 -8.42 20.05 35.35
N GLY A 104 -9.62 19.50 35.17
CA GLY A 104 -10.71 20.13 34.41
C GLY A 104 -10.38 20.39 32.94
N LEU A 105 -9.48 19.60 32.34
CA LEU A 105 -9.08 19.78 30.95
C LEU A 105 -10.15 19.22 29.99
N PRO A 106 -10.37 19.85 28.83
CA PRO A 106 -11.36 19.38 27.88
C PRO A 106 -10.95 18.03 27.28
N LEU A 107 -11.94 17.15 27.03
CA LEU A 107 -11.70 15.86 26.35
C LEU A 107 -11.01 16.01 24.99
N SER A 108 -11.18 17.14 24.30
CA SER A 108 -10.51 17.42 23.03
C SER A 108 -8.99 17.54 23.15
N LEU A 109 -8.43 17.71 24.36
CA LEU A 109 -6.99 17.77 24.60
C LEU A 109 -6.28 16.52 24.06
N VAL A 110 -6.87 15.34 24.29
CA VAL A 110 -6.24 14.07 23.90
C VAL A 110 -6.25 13.83 22.39
N ASP A 111 -7.07 14.60 21.66
CA ASP A 111 -7.13 14.57 20.20
C ASP A 111 -6.11 15.52 19.54
N GLN A 112 -5.53 16.47 20.28
CA GLN A 112 -4.56 17.43 19.75
C GLN A 112 -3.26 16.73 19.31
N ASN A 113 -2.73 17.12 18.16
CA ASN A 113 -1.48 16.55 17.62
C ASN A 113 -0.30 16.76 18.58
N SER A 114 -0.17 17.93 19.20
CA SER A 114 0.91 18.20 20.16
C SER A 114 0.84 17.26 21.37
N PHE A 115 -0.36 16.96 21.86
CA PHE A 115 -0.56 16.01 22.95
C PHE A 115 -0.22 14.57 22.52
N LYS A 116 -0.62 14.17 21.31
CA LYS A 116 -0.26 12.87 20.73
C LYS A 116 1.25 12.71 20.57
N ASN A 117 1.95 13.76 20.12
CA ASN A 117 3.42 13.76 19.99
C ASN A 117 4.10 13.68 21.37
N PHE A 118 3.57 14.40 22.37
CA PHE A 118 4.02 14.27 23.75
C PHE A 118 3.86 12.83 24.24
N MET A 119 2.68 12.22 24.03
CA MET A 119 2.45 10.84 24.44
C MET A 119 3.32 9.83 23.70
N GLN A 120 3.69 10.06 22.43
CA GLN A 120 4.69 9.24 21.75
C GLN A 120 6.07 9.30 22.40
N THR A 121 6.39 10.38 23.12
CA THR A 121 7.63 10.53 23.87
C THR A 121 7.53 9.86 25.25
N VAL A 122 6.37 10.00 25.92
CA VAL A 122 6.11 9.39 27.24
C VAL A 122 5.99 7.87 27.15
N ASP A 123 5.18 7.40 26.21
CA ASP A 123 4.93 5.98 25.96
C ASP A 123 4.69 5.75 24.45
N PRO A 124 5.74 5.38 23.69
CA PRO A 124 5.64 5.13 22.25
C PRO A 124 4.66 4.00 21.86
N MET A 125 4.32 3.12 22.81
CA MET A 125 3.44 1.96 22.61
C MET A 125 1.98 2.28 22.88
N PHE A 126 1.71 3.41 23.54
CA PHE A 126 0.37 3.83 23.90
C PHE A 126 -0.41 4.38 22.70
N SER A 127 -1.60 3.83 22.48
CA SER A 127 -2.58 4.39 21.56
C SER A 127 -3.89 4.63 22.29
N LEU A 128 -4.36 5.88 22.25
CA LEU A 128 -5.71 6.18 22.69
C LEU A 128 -6.69 5.45 21.78
N LEU A 129 -7.57 4.66 22.40
CA LEU A 129 -8.69 4.03 21.71
C LEU A 129 -9.51 5.17 21.09
N SER A 130 -9.39 5.33 19.77
CA SER A 130 -10.24 6.27 19.03
C SER A 130 -11.67 5.78 19.23
N ARG A 131 -12.53 6.62 19.81
CA ARG A 131 -13.96 6.29 19.93
C ARG A 131 -14.47 5.89 18.54
N PRO A 132 -15.08 4.69 18.37
CA PRO A 132 -15.89 4.46 17.20
C PRO A 132 -17.02 5.50 17.26
N LEU A 133 -17.01 6.45 16.34
CA LEU A 133 -18.18 7.27 16.08
C LEU A 133 -19.22 6.33 15.44
N HIS A 134 -19.99 5.63 16.27
CA HIS A 134 -21.28 5.11 15.85
C HIS A 134 -22.30 6.23 16.06
N PHE A 135 -22.69 6.85 14.94
CA PHE A 135 -23.94 7.59 14.82
C PHE A 135 -25.11 6.60 14.77
#